data_AF-A0A9D0BDF8-F1
#
_entry.id   AF-A0A9D0BDF8-F1
#
_cell.length_a   1.000
_cell.length_b   1.000
_cell.length_c   1.000
_cell.angle_alpha   90.00
_cell.angle_beta   90.00
_cell.angle_gamma   90.00
#
_symmetry.space_group_name_H-M   'P 1'
#
loop_
_entity.id
_entity.type
_entity.pdbx_description
1 polymer ?
#
loop_
_entity_poly.entity_id
_entity_poly.type
_entity_poly.pdbx_seq_one_letter_code
_entity_poly.pdbx_strand_id
1 'polypeptide(L)'
;MSDSGLQEWPVSRRGSRARVIPLARAATQRRAILEAPNRLKGKGQAVVCSSADGVIETGCRSATAAFRCLAADEHTTAESDILGCRVNNYHRPFVLFPNRYSLLSLLLLIASPLLAGGVYQQPEEFLSQTFDGSPPPATVVWLTGERKKAVTRLLGHRYPSLRVRYWRRGTRSAWILEEVGKSKPITAGFVVDAGRIERVKVLIFRESRGWEIRHDFFTDQFRDAGLNEQGELDRDIDGISGATLSVRAIRKLAALALYLDAQTGNQDVQTPP
;
A
#
# COMPACT_ATOMS: atom_id res chain seq x y z
N MET A 1 44.12 10.39 -65.51
CA MET A 1 44.24 8.92 -65.54
C MET A 1 43.61 8.40 -64.26
N SER A 2 42.36 7.93 -64.35
CA SER A 2 41.95 6.50 -64.28
C SER A 2 41.87 6.01 -62.82
N ASP A 3 40.80 5.38 -62.32
CA ASP A 3 39.63 4.81 -62.96
C ASP A 3 38.54 4.55 -61.91
N SER A 4 37.31 4.66 -62.39
CA SER A 4 36.01 4.10 -62.00
C SER A 4 35.98 2.82 -61.13
N GLY A 5 34.92 2.64 -60.31
CA GLY A 5 34.61 1.33 -59.72
C GLY A 5 33.42 1.30 -58.76
N LEU A 6 32.21 1.21 -59.31
CA LEU A 6 30.89 1.12 -58.66
C LEU A 6 30.70 -0.04 -57.67
N GLN A 7 29.82 0.14 -56.69
CA GLN A 7 28.83 -0.90 -56.31
C GLN A 7 27.58 -0.29 -55.68
N GLU A 8 26.56 -0.10 -56.52
CA GLU A 8 25.18 0.20 -56.13
C GLU A 8 24.44 -1.10 -55.75
N TRP A 9 23.59 -1.02 -54.72
CA TRP A 9 22.72 -2.11 -54.26
C TRP A 9 21.29 -1.94 -54.78
N PRO A 10 20.60 -3.00 -55.24
CA PRO A 10 19.24 -2.90 -55.76
C PRO A 10 18.20 -2.91 -54.63
N VAL A 11 17.45 -1.81 -54.48
CA VAL A 11 16.24 -1.79 -53.65
C VAL A 11 15.04 -2.14 -54.53
N SER A 12 14.49 -3.34 -54.33
CA SER A 12 13.17 -3.71 -54.84
C SER A 12 12.27 -4.14 -53.67
N ARG A 13 11.08 -3.54 -53.58
CA ARG A 13 9.76 -4.21 -53.55
C ARG A 13 8.70 -3.36 -52.86
N ARG A 14 7.62 -3.18 -53.63
CA ARG A 14 6.20 -3.33 -53.27
C ARG A 14 5.64 -2.50 -52.11
N GLY A 15 4.90 -1.48 -52.54
CA GLY A 15 3.54 -1.12 -52.13
C GLY A 15 2.91 -1.87 -50.95
N SER A 16 2.48 -1.08 -49.96
CA SER A 16 1.39 -1.43 -49.05
C SER A 16 0.54 -0.19 -48.83
N ARG A 17 -0.70 -0.26 -49.33
CA ARG A 17 -1.75 0.74 -49.13
C ARG A 17 -2.07 0.83 -47.64
N ALA A 18 -1.80 1.98 -47.03
CA ALA A 18 -2.30 2.31 -45.70
C ALA A 18 -3.81 2.53 -45.78
N ARG A 19 -4.58 1.66 -45.11
CA ARG A 19 -6.04 1.76 -44.99
C ARG A 19 -6.33 2.63 -43.77
N VAL A 20 -6.84 3.84 -44.01
CA VAL A 20 -7.28 4.77 -42.97
C VAL A 20 -8.61 4.26 -42.41
N ILE A 21 -8.65 3.91 -41.13
CA ILE A 21 -9.86 3.59 -40.36
C ILE A 21 -10.18 4.83 -39.51
N PRO A 22 -11.37 5.43 -39.61
CA PRO A 22 -11.71 6.62 -38.82
C PRO A 22 -12.05 6.25 -37.37
N LEU A 23 -11.45 6.98 -36.41
CA LEU A 23 -11.87 7.01 -35.01
C LEU A 23 -13.23 7.71 -34.89
N ALA A 24 -14.22 6.99 -34.37
CA ALA A 24 -15.50 7.55 -33.97
C ALA A 24 -15.34 8.44 -32.72
N ARG A 25 -15.84 9.68 -32.84
CA ARG A 25 -16.02 10.65 -31.74
C ARG A 25 -17.09 10.13 -30.77
N ALA A 26 -16.76 10.09 -29.47
CA ALA A 26 -17.75 10.03 -28.40
C ALA A 26 -17.87 11.43 -27.77
N ALA A 27 -18.98 12.09 -28.04
CA ALA A 27 -19.45 13.24 -27.27
C ALA A 27 -20.98 13.21 -27.27
N THR A 28 -21.60 13.27 -26.09
CA THR A 28 -22.58 14.31 -25.73
C THR A 28 -23.46 13.84 -24.56
N GLN A 29 -23.47 14.69 -23.56
CA GLN A 29 -24.25 14.70 -22.33
C GLN A 29 -25.59 15.41 -22.57
N ARG A 30 -26.73 14.90 -22.05
CA ARG A 30 -27.80 15.66 -21.35
C ARG A 30 -29.17 14.94 -21.28
N ARG A 31 -29.81 15.13 -20.10
CA ARG A 31 -31.27 15.21 -19.79
C ARG A 31 -32.05 13.89 -19.94
N ALA A 32 -33.11 13.59 -19.18
CA ALA A 32 -34.04 14.43 -18.43
C ALA A 32 -34.65 13.68 -17.22
N ILE A 33 -35.07 14.48 -16.24
CA ILE A 33 -36.05 14.18 -15.20
C ILE A 33 -37.46 14.15 -15.83
N LEU A 34 -38.34 13.24 -15.40
CA LEU A 34 -39.81 13.42 -15.35
C LEU A 34 -40.48 12.31 -14.48
N GLU A 35 -41.00 12.78 -13.33
CA GLU A 35 -42.18 12.41 -12.51
C GLU A 35 -43.05 11.19 -12.91
N ALA A 36 -43.30 10.18 -12.04
CA ALA A 36 -44.28 10.06 -10.92
C ALA A 36 -45.49 9.15 -11.33
N PRO A 37 -46.45 8.68 -10.47
CA PRO A 37 -46.53 8.61 -9.00
C PRO A 37 -47.07 7.26 -8.41
N ASN A 38 -47.07 7.19 -7.07
CA ASN A 38 -48.07 6.60 -6.16
C ASN A 38 -48.34 5.07 -6.12
N ARG A 39 -48.11 4.44 -4.95
CA ARG A 39 -49.17 3.92 -4.06
C ARG A 39 -48.58 3.34 -2.76
N LEU A 40 -48.73 4.09 -1.67
CA LEU A 40 -48.49 3.64 -0.29
C LEU A 40 -49.71 2.92 0.28
N LYS A 41 -49.50 1.82 1.00
CA LYS A 41 -50.40 1.31 2.05
C LYS A 41 -49.54 0.71 3.17
N GLY A 42 -49.66 1.28 4.37
CA GLY A 42 -49.06 0.73 5.59
C GLY A 42 -48.82 1.81 6.63
N LYS A 43 -49.90 2.21 7.32
CA LYS A 43 -49.95 3.28 8.32
C LYS A 43 -49.14 2.94 9.58
N GLY A 44 -48.39 3.93 10.06
CA GLY A 44 -47.81 4.01 11.39
C GLY A 44 -47.31 5.44 11.59
N GLN A 45 -48.22 6.36 11.93
CA GLN A 45 -47.91 7.78 12.13
C GLN A 45 -47.03 7.95 13.38
N ALA A 46 -45.84 8.49 13.19
CA ALA A 46 -45.07 9.13 14.25
C ALA A 46 -45.58 10.56 14.40
N VAL A 47 -46.15 10.88 15.56
CA VAL A 47 -46.47 12.26 15.95
C VAL A 47 -45.18 12.86 16.51
N VAL A 48 -44.63 13.83 15.79
CA VAL A 48 -43.53 14.68 16.26
C VAL A 48 -44.15 15.83 17.04
N CYS A 49 -44.05 15.78 18.36
CA CYS A 49 -44.24 16.96 19.21
C CYS A 49 -42.86 17.61 19.39
N SER A 50 -42.65 18.78 18.81
CA SER A 50 -41.53 19.65 19.15
C SER A 50 -41.96 20.49 20.35
N SER A 51 -41.32 20.29 21.50
CA SER A 51 -41.25 21.32 22.54
C SER A 51 -39.83 21.86 22.54
N ALA A 52 -39.73 23.19 22.41
CA ALA A 52 -38.57 23.89 22.93
C ALA A 52 -38.48 23.56 24.43
N ASP A 53 -37.25 23.44 24.91
CA ASP A 53 -36.88 23.22 26.30
C ASP A 53 -36.88 21.76 26.78
N GLY A 54 -35.81 21.05 26.39
CA GLY A 54 -35.05 20.18 27.29
C GLY A 54 -35.62 18.82 27.70
N VAL A 55 -34.68 17.89 27.91
CA VAL A 55 -34.75 16.74 28.85
C VAL A 55 -35.19 15.37 28.27
N ILE A 56 -34.17 14.50 28.16
CA ILE A 56 -34.06 13.09 28.57
C ILE A 56 -35.08 12.07 27.99
N GLU A 57 -34.60 11.21 27.09
CA GLU A 57 -35.21 9.90 26.80
C GLU A 57 -34.80 8.86 27.87
N THR A 58 -35.78 8.32 28.59
CA THR A 58 -35.69 6.95 29.13
C THR A 58 -36.92 6.18 28.69
N GLY A 59 -36.71 5.23 27.77
CA GLY A 59 -37.72 4.27 27.34
C GLY A 59 -38.01 3.25 28.44
N CYS A 60 -39.29 3.09 28.78
CA CYS A 60 -39.77 2.02 29.64
C CYS A 60 -40.81 1.18 28.87
N ARG A 61 -40.47 -0.07 28.56
CA ARG A 61 -41.39 -1.14 28.19
C ARG A 61 -41.59 -2.03 29.42
N SER A 62 -42.82 -2.16 29.92
CA SER A 62 -43.39 -3.35 30.60
C SER A 62 -44.76 -2.94 31.16
N ALA A 63 -45.87 -3.45 30.61
CA ALA A 63 -46.67 -4.56 31.14
C ALA A 63 -47.41 -4.28 32.46
N THR A 64 -48.75 -4.32 32.33
CA THR A 64 -49.74 -4.72 33.35
C THR A 64 -50.02 -3.77 34.51
N ALA A 65 -51.17 -3.08 34.45
CA ALA A 65 -52.25 -3.17 35.45
C ALA A 65 -53.29 -2.06 35.21
N ALA A 66 -54.56 -2.45 35.28
CA ALA A 66 -55.73 -1.62 35.08
C ALA A 66 -55.94 -0.61 36.23
N PHE A 67 -56.44 0.57 35.90
CA PHE A 67 -57.35 1.28 36.81
C PHE A 67 -58.54 1.86 36.05
N ARG A 68 -59.71 1.58 36.63
CA ARG A 68 -61.07 1.91 36.19
C ARG A 68 -61.38 3.38 36.50
N CYS A 69 -62.36 3.90 35.76
CA CYS A 69 -63.00 5.21 35.86
C CYS A 69 -63.20 5.76 37.28
N LEU A 70 -63.17 7.08 37.42
CA LEU A 70 -64.30 7.84 37.94
C LEU A 70 -64.24 9.30 37.46
N ALA A 71 -65.34 9.77 36.88
CA ALA A 71 -65.62 11.18 36.68
C ALA A 71 -66.05 11.79 38.02
N ALA A 72 -65.57 12.99 38.33
CA ALA A 72 -66.24 13.97 39.20
C ALA A 72 -65.45 15.28 39.11
N ASP A 73 -66.05 16.28 38.48
CA ASP A 73 -65.71 17.69 38.66
C ASP A 73 -66.98 18.33 39.20
N GLU A 74 -66.95 18.75 40.47
CA GLU A 74 -67.59 19.97 40.95
C GLU A 74 -67.33 20.16 42.45
N HIS A 75 -66.88 21.37 42.77
CA HIS A 75 -67.06 22.13 44.01
C HIS A 75 -67.02 21.40 45.36
N THR A 76 -66.07 21.79 46.22
CA THR A 76 -66.36 22.44 47.54
C THR A 76 -65.05 22.68 48.31
N THR A 77 -64.92 23.88 48.86
CA THR A 77 -63.91 24.32 49.83
C THR A 77 -64.07 23.59 51.16
N ALA A 78 -62.98 23.01 51.69
CA ALA A 78 -62.84 22.78 53.13
C ALA A 78 -61.37 22.58 53.52
N GLU A 79 -60.95 23.39 54.46
CA GLU A 79 -59.75 23.32 55.29
C GLU A 79 -59.72 22.01 56.09
N SER A 80 -58.58 21.30 56.12
CA SER A 80 -58.14 20.51 57.28
C SER A 80 -56.73 19.95 57.08
N ASP A 81 -55.86 20.35 58.00
CA ASP A 81 -54.58 19.72 58.31
C ASP A 81 -54.71 18.21 58.48
N ILE A 82 -53.87 17.41 57.80
CA ILE A 82 -53.28 16.20 58.39
C ILE A 82 -51.86 15.98 57.84
N LEU A 83 -50.91 16.11 58.78
CA LEU A 83 -49.67 15.37 58.98
C LEU A 83 -49.10 14.52 57.81
N GLY A 84 -47.83 14.83 57.51
CA GLY A 84 -46.78 13.82 57.63
C GLY A 84 -46.45 13.00 56.39
N CYS A 85 -45.79 13.62 55.42
CA CYS A 85 -44.97 12.88 54.45
C CYS A 85 -43.50 13.33 54.58
N ARG A 86 -42.73 12.52 55.31
CA ARG A 86 -41.26 12.59 55.40
C ARG A 86 -40.69 12.27 54.01
N VAL A 87 -40.17 13.29 53.31
CA VAL A 87 -39.44 13.11 52.05
C VAL A 87 -38.10 12.43 52.36
N ASN A 88 -38.04 11.11 52.25
CA ASN A 88 -36.77 10.38 52.27
C ASN A 88 -36.12 10.50 50.88
N ASN A 89 -35.21 11.47 50.75
CA ASN A 89 -34.34 11.61 49.59
C ASN A 89 -33.29 10.50 49.59
N TYR A 90 -33.53 9.42 48.86
CA TYR A 90 -32.50 8.43 48.51
C TYR A 90 -31.97 8.75 47.11
N HIS A 91 -30.92 9.57 47.04
CA HIS A 91 -30.07 9.63 45.85
C HIS A 91 -29.38 8.27 45.69
N ARG A 92 -29.82 7.46 44.72
CA ARG A 92 -29.02 6.34 44.22
C ARG A 92 -28.07 6.88 43.16
N PRO A 93 -26.73 6.69 43.29
CA PRO A 93 -25.81 7.03 42.22
C PRO A 93 -26.12 6.12 41.02
N PHE A 94 -26.32 6.73 39.86
CA PHE A 94 -26.53 6.04 38.59
C PHE A 94 -25.20 5.42 38.15
N VAL A 95 -24.92 4.19 38.61
CA VAL A 95 -23.76 3.42 38.18
C VAL A 95 -24.06 2.89 36.78
N LEU A 96 -23.52 3.54 35.75
CA LEU A 96 -23.51 3.03 34.38
C LEU A 96 -22.64 1.76 34.35
N PHE A 97 -23.27 0.59 34.46
CA PHE A 97 -22.61 -0.67 34.17
C PHE A 97 -22.23 -0.68 32.68
N PRO A 98 -20.93 -0.73 32.31
CA PRO A 98 -20.55 -0.82 30.92
C PRO A 98 -21.13 -2.12 30.37
N ASN A 99 -21.94 -1.99 29.32
CA ASN A 99 -22.57 -3.13 28.68
C ASN A 99 -21.47 -4.09 28.23
N ARG A 100 -21.45 -5.30 28.78
CA ARG A 100 -20.49 -6.39 28.48
C ARG A 100 -20.29 -6.66 26.98
N TYR A 101 -21.29 -6.30 26.18
CA TYR A 101 -21.23 -6.37 24.72
C TYR A 101 -20.43 -5.23 24.06
N SER A 102 -20.27 -4.07 24.70
CA SER A 102 -19.52 -2.92 24.17
C SER A 102 -18.00 -3.18 24.12
N LEU A 103 -17.47 -3.97 25.07
CA LEU A 103 -16.07 -4.40 25.06
C LEU A 103 -15.82 -5.46 23.96
N LEU A 104 -16.81 -6.31 23.69
CA LEU A 104 -16.73 -7.33 22.65
C LEU A 104 -16.76 -6.71 21.23
N SER A 105 -17.59 -5.68 21.02
CA SER A 105 -17.65 -4.93 19.77
C SER A 105 -16.35 -4.20 19.45
N LEU A 106 -15.69 -3.65 20.47
CA LEU A 106 -14.41 -2.95 20.32
C LEU A 106 -13.27 -3.93 19.99
N LEU A 107 -13.31 -5.14 20.52
CA LEU A 107 -12.32 -6.19 20.23
C LEU A 107 -12.40 -6.69 18.78
N LEU A 108 -13.61 -6.72 18.20
CA LEU A 108 -13.84 -7.22 16.84
C LEU A 108 -13.35 -6.26 15.75
N LEU A 109 -13.24 -4.95 16.04
CA LEU A 109 -12.72 -3.95 15.09
C LEU A 109 -11.19 -3.99 14.93
N ILE A 110 -10.46 -4.65 15.83
CA ILE A 110 -8.98 -4.72 15.78
C ILE A 110 -8.50 -5.82 14.82
N ALA A 111 -9.39 -6.73 14.40
CA ALA A 111 -9.10 -7.80 13.45
C ALA A 111 -9.12 -7.27 12.00
N SER A 112 -8.21 -6.35 11.67
CA SER A 112 -7.96 -6.01 10.26
C SER A 112 -7.22 -7.17 9.59
N PRO A 113 -7.60 -7.58 8.36
CA PRO A 113 -6.85 -8.57 7.62
C PRO A 113 -5.49 -7.97 7.22
N LEU A 114 -4.40 -8.51 7.77
CA LEU A 114 -3.07 -8.32 7.20
C LEU A 114 -3.13 -8.77 5.74
N LEU A 115 -2.94 -7.85 4.79
CA LEU A 115 -2.91 -8.15 3.36
C LEU A 115 -1.94 -9.32 3.12
N ALA A 116 -2.43 -10.36 2.45
CA ALA A 116 -1.64 -11.49 2.00
C ALA A 116 -0.62 -11.04 0.93
N GLY A 117 0.54 -10.59 1.42
CA GLY A 117 1.74 -10.16 0.73
C GLY A 117 2.75 -9.73 1.80
N GLY A 118 3.73 -10.58 2.08
CA GLY A 118 4.52 -10.53 3.31
C GLY A 118 5.67 -9.51 3.27
N VAL A 119 5.76 -8.68 4.30
CA VAL A 119 7.03 -8.10 4.73
C VAL A 119 7.76 -9.20 5.49
N TYR A 120 8.88 -9.68 4.94
CA TYR A 120 9.72 -10.70 5.57
C TYR A 120 10.73 -10.09 6.53
N GLN A 121 11.23 -8.91 6.18
CA GLN A 121 12.16 -8.14 6.99
C GLN A 121 11.93 -6.66 6.72
N GLN A 122 11.93 -5.83 7.76
CA GLN A 122 11.82 -4.39 7.58
C GLN A 122 13.12 -3.84 6.98
N PRO A 123 13.06 -2.85 6.06
CA PRO A 123 14.25 -2.22 5.50
C PRO A 123 15.21 -1.67 6.57
N GLU A 124 14.67 -1.09 7.65
CA GLU A 124 15.44 -0.56 8.77
C GLU A 124 16.17 -1.67 9.54
N GLU A 125 15.54 -2.83 9.69
CA GLU A 125 16.14 -3.99 10.33
C GLU A 125 17.27 -4.57 9.46
N PHE A 126 17.07 -4.67 8.15
CA PHE A 126 18.11 -5.07 7.20
C PHE A 126 19.34 -4.15 7.28
N LEU A 127 19.12 -2.83 7.32
CA LEU A 127 20.20 -1.85 7.46
C LEU A 127 20.90 -1.95 8.81
N SER A 128 20.13 -2.11 9.89
CA SER A 128 20.67 -2.34 11.24
C SER A 128 21.57 -3.57 11.28
N GLN A 129 21.12 -4.71 10.73
CA GLN A 129 21.92 -5.95 10.65
C GLN A 129 23.14 -5.82 9.73
N THR A 130 23.08 -4.95 8.71
CA THR A 130 24.20 -4.74 7.80
C THR A 130 25.31 -3.91 8.45
N PHE A 131 24.96 -2.95 9.30
CA PHE A 131 25.90 -1.99 9.88
C PHE A 131 25.99 -2.07 11.42
N ASP A 132 25.74 -3.25 11.98
CA ASP A 132 25.87 -3.56 13.41
C ASP A 132 25.11 -2.59 14.32
N GLY A 133 23.86 -2.29 13.97
CA GLY A 133 22.98 -1.39 14.73
C GLY A 133 23.16 0.09 14.45
N SER A 134 24.21 0.48 13.71
CA SER A 134 24.53 1.89 13.45
C SER A 134 24.66 2.15 11.95
N PRO A 135 23.57 2.14 11.15
CA PRO A 135 23.66 2.48 9.73
C PRO A 135 24.15 3.93 9.54
N PRO A 136 24.99 4.19 8.53
CA PRO A 136 25.39 5.56 8.20
C PRO A 136 24.18 6.40 7.72
N PRO A 137 24.31 7.72 7.54
CA PRO A 137 23.28 8.50 6.88
C PRO A 137 23.04 8.00 5.45
N ALA A 138 21.78 8.05 5.00
CA ALA A 138 21.46 7.64 3.63
C ALA A 138 21.91 8.72 2.63
N THR A 139 22.62 8.30 1.59
CA THR A 139 22.98 9.13 0.44
C THR A 139 22.02 8.85 -0.72
N VAL A 140 21.87 9.80 -1.65
CA VAL A 140 20.99 9.68 -2.82
C VAL A 140 21.79 9.65 -4.10
N VAL A 141 21.57 8.64 -4.93
CA VAL A 141 22.00 8.63 -6.33
C VAL A 141 20.82 8.98 -7.24
N TRP A 142 21.03 9.97 -8.10
CA TRP A 142 20.03 10.43 -9.05
C TRP A 142 20.12 9.69 -10.38
N LEU A 143 19.02 9.12 -10.85
CA LEU A 143 18.94 8.42 -12.14
C LEU A 143 18.58 9.41 -13.25
N THR A 144 19.56 10.20 -13.68
CA THR A 144 19.44 11.21 -14.75
C THR A 144 20.46 10.98 -15.87
N GLY A 145 20.31 11.67 -17.00
CA GLY A 145 21.27 11.65 -18.11
C GLY A 145 21.61 10.24 -18.62
N GLU A 146 22.91 9.98 -18.78
CA GLU A 146 23.44 8.68 -19.22
C GLU A 146 23.19 7.55 -18.22
N ARG A 147 23.24 7.84 -16.91
CA ARG A 147 22.93 6.84 -15.87
C ARG A 147 21.52 6.29 -16.02
N LYS A 148 20.55 7.16 -16.30
CA LYS A 148 19.16 6.75 -16.57
C LYS A 148 19.05 5.82 -17.79
N LYS A 149 19.78 6.15 -18.87
CA LYS A 149 19.78 5.34 -20.09
C LYS A 149 20.41 3.97 -19.84
N ALA A 150 21.53 3.92 -19.12
CA ALA A 150 22.21 2.69 -18.74
C ALA A 150 21.32 1.79 -17.88
N VAL A 151 20.71 2.33 -16.81
CA VAL A 151 19.76 1.59 -15.97
C VAL A 151 18.56 1.09 -16.79
N THR A 152 18.02 1.91 -17.70
CA THR A 152 16.91 1.49 -18.57
C THR A 152 17.29 0.32 -19.48
N ARG A 153 18.52 0.30 -20.00
CA ARG A 153 19.04 -0.80 -20.82
C ARG A 153 19.22 -2.07 -19.99
N LEU A 154 19.79 -1.95 -18.79
CA LEU A 154 20.02 -3.07 -17.86
C LEU A 154 18.70 -3.73 -17.43
N LEU A 155 17.70 -2.93 -17.08
CA LEU A 155 16.40 -3.44 -16.65
C LEU A 155 15.47 -3.80 -17.80
N GLY A 156 15.68 -3.22 -18.99
CA GLY A 156 14.77 -3.35 -20.13
C GLY A 156 13.48 -2.52 -20.02
N HIS A 157 13.37 -1.69 -18.99
CA HIS A 157 12.30 -0.69 -18.81
C HIS A 157 12.80 0.44 -17.91
N ARG A 158 11.98 1.48 -17.74
CA ARG A 158 12.32 2.59 -16.83
C ARG A 158 12.22 2.11 -15.39
N TYR A 159 13.21 2.44 -14.58
CA TYR A 159 13.13 2.29 -13.13
C TYR A 159 12.09 3.29 -12.57
N PRO A 160 11.24 2.88 -11.60
CA PRO A 160 10.12 3.70 -11.14
C PRO A 160 10.53 4.98 -10.41
N SER A 161 11.70 5.00 -9.76
CA SER A 161 12.21 6.16 -9.02
C SER A 161 13.35 6.88 -9.73
N LEU A 162 13.41 8.20 -9.59
CA LEU A 162 14.57 9.01 -10.00
C LEU A 162 15.63 9.12 -8.91
N ARG A 163 15.29 8.79 -7.66
CA ARG A 163 16.16 8.89 -6.49
C ARG A 163 16.30 7.50 -5.89
N VAL A 164 17.51 6.98 -5.87
CA VAL A 164 17.82 5.72 -5.19
C VAL A 164 18.65 6.05 -3.96
N ARG A 165 18.18 5.62 -2.80
CA ARG A 165 18.91 5.78 -1.53
C ARG A 165 19.86 4.61 -1.35
N TYR A 166 21.03 4.89 -0.83
CA TYR A 166 22.01 3.89 -0.45
C TYR A 166 22.76 4.33 0.80
N TRP A 167 23.42 3.38 1.44
CA TRP A 167 24.18 3.57 2.68
C TRP A 167 25.58 3.05 2.45
N ARG A 168 26.62 3.81 2.80
CA ARG A 168 28.01 3.40 2.55
C ARG A 168 28.90 3.62 3.78
N ARG A 169 29.76 2.63 4.05
CA ARG A 169 30.85 2.71 5.03
C ARG A 169 32.09 2.06 4.41
N GLY A 170 33.06 2.87 3.99
CA GLY A 170 34.26 2.39 3.32
C GLY A 170 33.93 1.74 1.97
N THR A 171 34.37 0.50 1.77
CA THR A 171 34.10 -0.31 0.57
C THR A 171 32.72 -0.94 0.56
N ARG A 172 32.04 -0.97 1.70
CA ARG A 172 30.77 -1.65 1.90
C ARG A 172 29.59 -0.71 1.73
N SER A 173 28.64 -1.09 0.88
CA SER A 173 27.43 -0.34 0.59
C SER A 173 26.17 -1.21 0.70
N ALA A 174 25.06 -0.61 1.09
CA ALA A 174 23.75 -1.26 1.16
C ALA A 174 22.74 -0.54 0.27
N TRP A 175 21.97 -1.32 -0.48
CA TRP A 175 21.00 -0.86 -1.46
C TRP A 175 19.66 -1.53 -1.20
N ILE A 176 18.58 -0.75 -1.19
CA ILE A 176 17.21 -1.29 -1.14
C ILE A 176 16.53 -0.90 -2.45
N LEU A 177 16.28 -1.91 -3.28
CA LEU A 177 15.81 -1.73 -4.65
C LEU A 177 14.49 -2.49 -4.86
N GLU A 178 13.75 -2.09 -5.89
CA GLU A 178 12.48 -2.72 -6.25
C GLU A 178 12.35 -3.00 -7.74
N GLU A 179 11.77 -4.15 -8.05
CA GLU A 179 11.48 -4.57 -9.43
C GLU A 179 10.15 -5.30 -9.48
N VAL A 180 9.41 -5.14 -10.57
CA VAL A 180 8.16 -5.86 -10.78
C VAL A 180 8.48 -7.31 -11.13
N GLY A 181 7.90 -8.25 -10.38
CA GLY A 181 7.96 -9.68 -10.69
C GLY A 181 7.04 -10.02 -11.86
N LYS A 182 5.91 -10.66 -11.57
CA LYS A 182 4.84 -10.87 -12.55
C LYS A 182 3.91 -9.66 -12.66
N SER A 183 3.58 -9.03 -11.53
CA SER A 183 2.55 -7.99 -11.45
C SER A 183 2.71 -7.04 -10.27
N LYS A 184 3.45 -7.42 -9.22
CA LYS A 184 3.67 -6.57 -8.05
C LYS A 184 5.16 -6.37 -7.78
N PRO A 185 5.54 -5.25 -7.14
CA PRO A 185 6.94 -4.98 -6.82
C PRO A 185 7.46 -5.94 -5.75
N ILE A 186 8.67 -6.43 -5.99
CA ILE A 186 9.52 -7.17 -5.07
C ILE A 186 10.56 -6.18 -4.54
N THR A 187 10.66 -6.05 -3.22
CA THR A 187 11.66 -5.17 -2.58
C THR A 187 12.78 -6.05 -2.02
N ALA A 188 14.02 -5.79 -2.42
CA ALA A 188 15.19 -6.57 -2.02
C ALA A 188 16.33 -5.65 -1.55
N GLY A 189 17.03 -6.12 -0.51
CA GLY A 189 18.25 -5.53 0.03
C GLY A 189 19.48 -6.21 -0.56
N PHE A 190 20.48 -5.42 -0.94
CA PHE A 190 21.77 -5.87 -1.46
C PHE A 190 22.88 -5.22 -0.65
N VAL A 191 23.81 -6.03 -0.17
CA VAL A 191 25.07 -5.56 0.43
C VAL A 191 26.16 -5.84 -0.59
N VAL A 192 26.86 -4.80 -0.99
CA VAL A 192 28.00 -4.86 -1.91
C VAL A 192 29.23 -4.47 -1.10
N ASP A 193 30.30 -5.24 -1.19
CA ASP A 193 31.59 -4.91 -0.60
C ASP A 193 32.69 -5.07 -1.65
N ALA A 194 33.52 -4.05 -1.79
CA ALA A 194 34.62 -4.01 -2.77
C ALA A 194 34.17 -4.40 -4.20
N GLY A 195 32.97 -3.94 -4.63
CA GLY A 195 32.42 -4.22 -5.96
C GLY A 195 31.89 -5.64 -6.16
N ARG A 196 31.74 -6.42 -5.09
CA ARG A 196 31.21 -7.79 -5.11
C ARG A 196 29.98 -7.89 -4.20
N ILE A 197 29.00 -8.70 -4.55
CA ILE A 197 27.83 -8.91 -3.68
C ILE A 197 28.25 -9.71 -2.45
N GLU A 198 28.14 -9.12 -1.27
CA GLU A 198 28.30 -9.83 -0.01
C GLU A 198 27.01 -10.59 0.36
N ARG A 199 25.86 -9.94 0.19
CA ARG A 199 24.57 -10.47 0.67
C ARG A 199 23.38 -9.96 -0.14
N VAL A 200 22.40 -10.83 -0.34
CA VAL A 200 21.08 -10.50 -0.89
C VAL A 200 20.01 -10.94 0.09
N LYS A 201 18.99 -10.11 0.32
CA LYS A 201 17.79 -10.47 1.09
C LYS A 201 16.53 -9.94 0.42
N VAL A 202 15.50 -10.79 0.34
CA VAL A 202 14.17 -10.36 -0.10
C VAL A 202 13.42 -9.81 1.11
N LEU A 203 13.10 -8.52 1.08
CA LEU A 203 12.53 -7.80 2.23
C LEU A 203 11.01 -7.81 2.19
N ILE A 204 10.43 -7.53 1.02
CA ILE A 204 8.97 -7.43 0.85
C ILE A 204 8.56 -8.12 -0.45
N PHE A 205 7.60 -9.05 -0.35
CA PHE A 205 7.10 -9.81 -1.49
C PHE A 205 5.58 -9.89 -1.47
N ARG A 206 4.96 -9.49 -2.58
CA ARG A 206 3.50 -9.24 -2.61
C ARG A 206 2.73 -10.19 -3.55
N GLU A 207 3.42 -11.09 -4.23
CA GLU A 207 2.82 -12.01 -5.20
C GLU A 207 2.39 -13.33 -4.58
N SER A 208 1.53 -14.08 -5.29
CA SER A 208 0.99 -15.36 -4.82
C SER A 208 1.92 -16.55 -5.02
N ARG A 209 2.87 -16.45 -5.96
CA ARG A 209 3.82 -17.52 -6.32
C ARG A 209 5.20 -16.94 -6.55
N GLY A 210 6.23 -17.77 -6.41
CA GLY A 210 7.60 -17.33 -6.54
C GLY A 210 8.16 -16.71 -5.26
N TRP A 211 7.58 -17.04 -4.09
CA TRP A 211 8.09 -16.63 -2.78
C TRP A 211 9.36 -17.39 -2.38
N GLU A 212 9.67 -18.46 -3.12
CA GLU A 212 10.83 -19.31 -2.94
C GLU A 212 12.16 -18.52 -3.06
N ILE A 213 12.15 -17.39 -3.78
CA ILE A 213 13.31 -16.48 -3.90
C ILE A 213 13.78 -15.89 -2.56
N ARG A 214 13.00 -16.00 -1.48
CA ARG A 214 13.37 -15.48 -0.16
C ARG A 214 14.35 -16.37 0.60
N HIS A 215 14.50 -17.62 0.17
CA HIS A 215 15.28 -18.61 0.89
C HIS A 215 16.77 -18.50 0.59
N ASP A 216 17.57 -18.89 1.58
CA ASP A 216 19.03 -18.76 1.52
C ASP A 216 19.63 -19.57 0.36
N PHE A 217 19.07 -20.74 0.02
CA PHE A 217 19.53 -21.54 -1.15
C PHE A 217 19.54 -20.75 -2.47
N PHE A 218 18.68 -19.74 -2.61
CA PHE A 218 18.63 -18.87 -3.78
C PHE A 218 19.50 -17.64 -3.59
N THR A 219 19.36 -16.93 -2.46
CA THR A 219 20.09 -15.68 -2.24
C THR A 219 21.59 -15.88 -2.05
N ASP A 220 22.03 -17.03 -1.56
CA ASP A 220 23.46 -17.35 -1.38
C ASP A 220 24.20 -17.57 -2.70
N GLN A 221 23.50 -17.87 -3.80
CA GLN A 221 24.12 -18.02 -5.13
C GLN A 221 24.75 -16.71 -5.61
N PHE A 222 24.26 -15.57 -5.11
CA PHE A 222 24.76 -14.24 -5.43
C PHE A 222 26.04 -13.87 -4.66
N ARG A 223 26.46 -14.65 -3.66
CA ARG A 223 27.63 -14.32 -2.84
C ARG A 223 28.89 -14.29 -3.69
N ASP A 224 29.64 -13.19 -3.62
CA ASP A 224 30.81 -12.89 -4.45
C ASP A 224 30.51 -12.77 -5.96
N ALA A 225 29.26 -12.46 -6.32
CA ALA A 225 28.94 -12.09 -7.70
C ALA A 225 29.44 -10.68 -8.02
N GLY A 226 29.99 -10.50 -9.22
CA GLY A 226 30.36 -9.20 -9.80
C GLY A 226 29.64 -8.94 -11.12
N LEU A 227 30.07 -7.90 -11.84
CA LEU A 227 29.63 -7.66 -13.23
C LEU A 227 30.72 -8.12 -14.21
N ASN A 228 30.29 -8.71 -15.32
CA ASN A 228 31.15 -8.95 -16.48
C ASN A 228 31.27 -7.69 -17.36
N GLU A 229 32.06 -7.78 -18.44
CA GLU A 229 32.27 -6.68 -19.39
C GLU A 229 30.97 -6.21 -20.08
N GLN A 230 29.96 -7.07 -20.13
CA GLN A 230 28.64 -6.79 -20.73
C GLN A 230 27.68 -6.13 -19.72
N GLY A 231 28.07 -5.97 -18.45
CA GLY A 231 27.23 -5.40 -17.40
C GLY A 231 26.18 -6.38 -16.85
N GLU A 232 26.35 -7.67 -17.10
CA GLU A 232 25.56 -8.76 -16.52
C GLU A 232 26.31 -9.39 -15.34
N LEU A 233 25.64 -10.24 -14.56
CA LEU A 233 26.32 -10.96 -13.49
C LEU A 233 27.41 -11.88 -14.09
N ASP A 234 28.57 -11.92 -13.43
CA ASP A 234 29.72 -12.74 -13.85
C ASP A 234 29.58 -14.24 -13.57
N ARG A 235 28.40 -14.65 -13.10
CA ARG A 235 28.07 -16.02 -12.77
C ARG A 235 26.61 -16.34 -13.09
N ASP A 236 26.36 -17.62 -13.26
CA ASP A 236 25.01 -18.14 -13.39
C ASP A 236 24.32 -18.25 -12.03
N ILE A 237 23.02 -17.97 -12.05
CA ILE A 237 22.12 -18.11 -10.91
C ILE A 237 21.02 -19.06 -11.34
N ASP A 238 20.91 -20.18 -10.64
CA ASP A 238 19.93 -21.21 -10.89
C ASP A 238 18.51 -20.67 -10.74
N GLY A 239 17.66 -21.07 -11.68
CA GLY A 239 16.25 -20.76 -11.64
C GLY A 239 15.52 -21.54 -10.54
N ILE A 240 14.35 -21.02 -10.17
CA ILE A 240 13.38 -21.76 -9.37
C ILE A 240 12.16 -22.04 -10.26
N SER A 241 11.78 -23.32 -10.33
CA SER A 241 10.60 -23.77 -11.07
C SER A 241 9.35 -23.00 -10.65
N GLY A 242 8.64 -22.42 -11.62
CA GLY A 242 7.43 -21.63 -11.36
C GLY A 242 7.67 -20.20 -10.86
N ALA A 243 8.93 -19.78 -10.68
CA ALA A 243 9.30 -18.46 -10.17
C ALA A 243 10.21 -17.66 -11.14
N THR A 244 10.23 -18.01 -12.43
CA THR A 244 11.14 -17.44 -13.43
C THR A 244 11.14 -15.90 -13.47
N LEU A 245 9.97 -15.27 -13.36
CA LEU A 245 9.85 -13.81 -13.38
C LEU A 245 10.44 -13.18 -12.10
N SER A 246 10.18 -13.78 -10.94
CA SER A 246 10.76 -13.35 -9.66
C SER A 246 12.28 -13.50 -9.65
N VAL A 247 12.80 -14.63 -10.16
CA VAL A 247 14.25 -14.85 -10.30
C VAL A 247 14.89 -13.80 -11.21
N ARG A 248 14.27 -13.53 -12.37
CA ARG A 248 14.76 -12.51 -13.31
C ARG A 248 14.76 -11.11 -12.67
N ALA A 249 13.74 -10.78 -11.87
CA ALA A 249 13.68 -9.51 -11.15
C ALA A 249 14.85 -9.37 -10.17
N ILE A 250 15.12 -10.39 -9.33
CA ILE A 250 16.25 -10.33 -8.39
C ILE A 250 17.60 -10.28 -9.11
N ARG A 251 17.79 -11.04 -10.21
CA ARG A 251 19.02 -10.97 -11.02
C ARG A 251 19.28 -9.56 -11.57
N LYS A 252 18.24 -8.91 -12.09
CA LYS A 252 18.33 -7.52 -12.58
C LYS A 252 18.67 -6.55 -11.46
N LEU A 253 18.03 -6.69 -10.30
CA LEU A 253 18.31 -5.83 -9.14
C LEU A 253 19.73 -6.02 -8.60
N ALA A 254 20.24 -7.25 -8.59
CA ALA A 254 21.63 -7.55 -8.23
C ALA A 254 22.61 -6.83 -9.16
N ALA A 255 22.41 -6.95 -10.48
CA ALA A 255 23.23 -6.25 -11.46
C ALA A 255 23.11 -4.72 -11.33
N LEU A 256 21.90 -4.21 -11.07
CA LEU A 256 21.67 -2.79 -10.83
C LEU A 256 22.42 -2.29 -9.58
N ALA A 257 22.40 -3.04 -8.48
CA ALA A 257 23.11 -2.68 -7.25
C ALA A 257 24.62 -2.56 -7.49
N LEU A 258 25.22 -3.55 -8.17
CA LEU A 258 26.63 -3.53 -8.56
C LEU A 258 26.98 -2.36 -9.49
N TYR A 259 26.11 -2.09 -10.48
CA TYR A 259 26.30 -0.97 -11.40
C TYR A 259 26.29 0.37 -10.64
N LEU A 260 25.32 0.57 -9.74
CA LEU A 260 25.23 1.80 -8.95
C LEU A 260 26.37 1.92 -7.93
N ASP A 261 26.83 0.83 -7.34
CA ASP A 261 28.01 0.81 -6.46
C ASP A 261 29.25 1.29 -7.20
N ALA A 262 29.53 0.74 -8.38
CA ALA A 262 30.66 1.15 -9.21
C ALA A 262 30.57 2.64 -9.62
N GLN A 263 29.37 3.13 -9.92
CA GLN A 263 29.16 4.53 -10.29
C GLN A 263 29.28 5.50 -9.11
N THR A 264 28.90 5.08 -7.90
CA THR A 264 28.91 5.95 -6.70
C THR A 264 30.24 5.91 -5.95
N GLY A 265 30.96 4.79 -5.96
CA GLY A 265 32.33 4.71 -5.45
C GLY A 265 33.28 5.68 -6.16
N ASN A 266 32.99 6.02 -7.42
CA ASN A 266 33.74 7.03 -8.19
C ASN A 266 33.32 8.49 -7.89
N GLN A 267 32.17 8.71 -7.24
CA GLN A 267 31.60 10.04 -6.98
C GLN A 267 32.02 10.60 -5.61
N ASP A 268 32.52 9.78 -4.69
CA ASP A 268 33.13 10.28 -3.43
C ASP A 268 34.41 11.11 -3.69
N VAL A 269 34.95 11.09 -4.92
CA VAL A 269 36.04 11.98 -5.38
C VAL A 269 35.52 13.29 -6.00
N GLN A 270 34.24 13.36 -6.36
CA GLN A 270 33.60 14.56 -6.94
C GLN A 270 32.30 14.84 -6.19
N THR A 271 32.43 15.42 -5.00
CA THR A 271 31.30 16.09 -4.33
C THR A 271 30.84 17.26 -5.21
N PRO A 272 29.54 17.41 -5.53
CA PRO A 272 29.05 18.63 -6.16
C PRO A 272 27.90 19.28 -5.37
N PRO A 273 27.56 20.52 -5.74
CA PRO A 273 28.06 21.78 -5.19
C PRO A 273 27.45 22.17 -3.83
#